data_AF-A0A1F8GSI4-F1
#
_entry.id   AF-A0A1F8GSI4-F1
#
_cell.length_a   1.000
_cell.length_b   1.000
_cell.length_c   1.000
_cell.angle_alpha   90.00
_cell.angle_beta   90.00
_cell.angle_gamma   90.00
#
_symmetry.space_group_name_H-M   'P 1'
#
loop_
_entity.id
_entity.type
_entity.pdbx_description
1 polymer ?
#
loop_
_entity_poly.entity_id
_entity_poly.type
_entity_poly.pdbx_seq_one_letter_code
_entity_poly.pdbx_strand_id
1 'polypeptide(L)'
;MSLTSPVKQKEKASIVINTAPLAYCTITETLPSGTISTSKDLDPKTSGDDGMATWTWSINWNTKPSPPPAKLDLSCTKDGDSATTTTYFDIIPS
;
A
#
# COMPACT_ATOMS: atom_id res chain seq x y z
N MET A 1 -0.63 0.41 -12.13
CA MET A 1 -0.53 0.75 -10.68
C MET A 1 -0.06 2.18 -10.56
N SER A 2 -0.58 2.93 -9.60
CA SER A 2 -0.18 4.31 -9.30
C SER A 2 0.00 4.46 -7.79
N LEU A 3 1.15 4.96 -7.34
CA LEU A 3 1.50 5.14 -5.92
C LEU A 3 2.00 6.56 -5.71
N THR A 4 1.53 7.23 -4.66
CA THR A 4 2.08 8.53 -4.24
C THR A 4 3.49 8.35 -3.69
N SER A 5 4.47 9.02 -4.29
CA SER A 5 5.85 9.05 -3.80
C SER A 5 6.56 10.32 -4.31
N PRO A 6 7.40 10.99 -3.49
CA PRO A 6 7.57 10.78 -2.06
C PRO A 6 6.33 11.25 -1.25
N VAL A 7 6.21 10.79 -0.01
CA VAL A 7 5.14 11.21 0.92
C VAL A 7 5.74 11.83 2.16
N LYS A 8 5.25 13.00 2.57
CA LYS A 8 5.68 13.65 3.82
C LYS A 8 5.05 12.97 5.03
N GLN A 9 5.75 13.00 6.16
CA GLN A 9 5.10 12.74 7.46
C GLN A 9 3.87 13.65 7.63
N LYS A 10 2.84 13.14 8.34
CA LYS A 10 1.52 13.78 8.55
C LYS A 10 0.65 13.90 7.29
N GLU A 11 1.15 13.51 6.12
CA GLU A 11 0.36 13.41 4.89
C GLU A 11 -0.20 12.00 4.69
N LYS A 12 -1.02 11.85 3.66
CA LYS A 12 -1.57 10.55 3.25
C LYS A 12 -0.79 9.97 2.08
N ALA A 13 -0.48 8.68 2.18
CA ALA A 13 -0.07 7.86 1.05
C ALA A 13 -1.31 7.25 0.39
N SER A 14 -1.25 7.04 -0.93
CA SER A 14 -2.32 6.41 -1.70
C SER A 14 -1.74 5.51 -2.77
N ILE A 15 -2.36 4.33 -2.94
CA ILE A 15 -2.04 3.41 -4.03
C ILE A 15 -3.30 2.91 -4.71
N VAL A 16 -3.26 2.90 -6.03
CA VAL A 16 -4.27 2.31 -6.91
C VAL A 16 -3.65 1.17 -7.68
N ILE A 17 -4.21 -0.03 -7.55
CA ILE A 17 -3.87 -1.18 -8.37
C ILE A 17 -5.03 -1.51 -9.31
N ASN A 18 -4.69 -2.17 -10.41
CA ASN A 18 -5.65 -2.75 -11.35
C ASN A 18 -5.47 -4.27 -11.33
N THR A 19 -6.57 -4.99 -11.19
CA THR A 19 -6.65 -6.45 -11.08
C THR A 19 -7.92 -6.94 -11.77
N ALA A 20 -8.19 -8.24 -11.75
CA ALA A 20 -9.48 -8.77 -12.18
C ALA A 20 -10.62 -8.18 -11.34
N PRO A 21 -11.78 -7.84 -11.92
CA PRO A 21 -12.96 -7.42 -11.17
C PRO A 21 -13.31 -8.41 -10.05
N LEU A 22 -13.75 -7.87 -8.92
CA LEU A 22 -14.12 -8.63 -7.72
C LEU A 22 -12.99 -9.53 -7.14
N ALA A 23 -11.72 -9.24 -7.43
CA ALA A 23 -10.60 -9.94 -6.81
C ALA A 23 -10.41 -9.51 -5.35
N TYR A 24 -10.11 -10.46 -4.47
CA TYR A 24 -9.78 -10.16 -3.08
C TYR A 24 -8.30 -9.79 -2.98
N CYS A 25 -8.00 -8.58 -2.50
CA CYS A 25 -6.65 -8.04 -2.44
C CYS A 25 -6.21 -7.70 -1.01
N THR A 26 -4.95 -7.99 -0.71
CA THR A 26 -4.26 -7.66 0.53
C THR A 26 -3.09 -6.72 0.24
N ILE A 27 -2.75 -5.91 1.23
CA ILE A 27 -1.57 -5.04 1.21
C ILE A 27 -0.83 -5.17 2.55
N THR A 28 0.49 -5.20 2.51
CA THR A 28 1.34 -5.18 3.70
C THR A 28 2.42 -4.14 3.51
N GLU A 29 2.44 -3.15 4.40
CA GLU A 29 3.45 -2.10 4.42
C GLU A 29 4.54 -2.44 5.46
N THR A 30 5.79 -2.47 5.02
CA THR A 30 6.96 -2.48 5.90
C THR A 30 7.59 -1.10 5.89
N LEU A 31 7.60 -0.44 7.05
CA LEU A 31 8.13 0.91 7.23
C LEU A 31 9.67 0.95 7.13
N PRO A 32 10.29 2.13 6.94
CA PRO A 32 11.76 2.29 6.94
C PRO A 32 12.49 1.80 8.20
N SER A 33 11.76 1.63 9.31
CA SER A 33 12.23 1.01 10.56
C SER A 33 12.31 -0.52 10.49
N GLY A 34 11.75 -1.16 9.46
CA GLY A 34 11.58 -2.61 9.34
C GLY A 34 10.31 -3.15 10.01
N THR A 35 9.51 -2.30 10.65
CA THR A 35 8.26 -2.71 11.31
C THR A 35 7.11 -2.77 10.31
N ILE A 36 6.21 -3.74 10.47
CA ILE A 36 4.98 -3.82 9.68
C ILE A 36 3.99 -2.76 10.18
N SER A 37 3.36 -2.05 9.25
CA SER A 37 2.32 -1.07 9.52
C SER A 37 1.07 -1.75 10.06
N THR A 38 0.43 -1.12 11.05
CA THR A 38 -0.81 -1.60 11.69
C THR A 38 -2.02 -0.73 11.34
N SER A 39 -1.89 0.11 10.31
CA SER A 39 -2.97 0.98 9.86
C SER A 39 -4.18 0.15 9.38
N LYS A 40 -5.36 0.43 9.94
CA LYS A 40 -6.63 -0.20 9.49
C LYS A 40 -7.00 0.22 8.07
N ASP A 41 -6.48 1.35 7.60
CA ASP A 41 -6.68 1.79 6.22
C ASP A 41 -5.95 0.90 5.20
N LEU A 42 -5.11 -0.04 5.68
CA LEU A 42 -4.43 -1.08 4.92
C LEU A 42 -5.11 -2.46 5.03
N ASP A 43 -6.32 -2.53 5.61
CA ASP A 43 -7.07 -3.79 5.66
C ASP A 43 -7.33 -4.33 4.24
N PRO A 44 -7.43 -5.67 4.09
CA PRO A 44 -7.79 -6.30 2.83
C PRO A 44 -9.10 -5.77 2.26
N LYS A 45 -9.23 -5.76 0.94
CA LYS A 45 -10.46 -5.37 0.25
C LYS A 45 -10.65 -6.09 -1.07
N THR A 46 -11.90 -6.19 -1.48
CA THR A 46 -12.26 -6.66 -2.81
C THR A 46 -12.19 -5.50 -3.81
N SER A 47 -11.61 -5.72 -4.98
CA SER A 47 -11.61 -4.73 -6.06
C SER A 47 -13.02 -4.47 -6.58
N GLY A 48 -13.25 -3.28 -7.13
CA GLY A 48 -14.52 -2.94 -7.77
C GLY A 48 -14.81 -3.75 -9.04
N ASP A 49 -15.99 -3.52 -9.63
CA ASP A 49 -16.39 -4.08 -10.92
C ASP A 49 -15.51 -3.59 -12.08
N ASP A 50 -14.83 -2.46 -11.89
CA ASP A 50 -13.82 -1.89 -12.79
C ASP A 50 -12.42 -2.51 -12.62
N GLY A 51 -12.26 -3.47 -11.69
CA GLY A 51 -10.98 -4.09 -11.37
C GLY A 51 -10.06 -3.23 -10.51
N MET A 52 -10.51 -2.08 -10.02
CA MET A 52 -9.67 -1.20 -9.21
C MET A 52 -9.76 -1.52 -7.72
N ALA A 53 -8.61 -1.54 -7.06
CA ALA A 53 -8.52 -1.51 -5.60
C ALA A 53 -7.64 -0.32 -5.18
N THR A 54 -8.18 0.51 -4.29
CA THR A 54 -7.53 1.74 -3.84
C THR A 54 -7.37 1.73 -2.33
N TRP A 55 -6.16 1.96 -1.83
CA TRP A 55 -5.89 2.24 -0.42
C TRP A 55 -5.38 3.66 -0.27
N THR A 56 -5.78 4.29 0.82
CA THR A 56 -5.25 5.60 1.22
C THR A 56 -5.09 5.57 2.74
N TRP A 57 -3.87 5.77 3.23
CA TRP A 57 -3.53 5.65 4.64
C TRP A 57 -2.67 6.83 5.09
N SER A 58 -2.70 7.13 6.38
CA SER A 58 -1.94 8.23 6.95
C SER A 58 -0.51 7.81 7.31
N ILE A 59 0.47 8.65 7.00
CA ILE A 59 1.85 8.49 7.48
C ILE A 59 2.00 9.29 8.79
N ASN A 60 2.15 8.58 9.90
CA ASN A 60 2.27 9.23 11.21
C ASN A 60 3.55 10.07 11.33
N TRP A 61 3.50 11.09 12.20
CA TRP A 61 4.63 12.00 12.45
C TRP A 61 5.87 11.30 13.02
N ASN A 62 5.69 10.17 13.69
CA ASN A 62 6.77 9.40 14.31
C ASN A 62 7.31 8.28 13.39
N THR A 63 6.77 8.13 12.17
CA THR A 63 7.31 7.18 11.19
C THR A 63 8.71 7.61 10.77
N LYS A 64 9.70 6.72 10.92
CA LYS A 64 11.08 6.99 10.49
C LYS A 64 11.11 7.37 8.99
N PRO A 65 11.70 8.51 8.61
CA PRO A 65 11.92 8.85 7.20
C PRO A 65 12.88 7.88 6.51
N SER A 66 12.82 7.85 5.18
CA SER A 66 13.76 7.13 4.33
C SER A 66 15.16 7.78 4.39
N PRO A 67 16.27 7.02 4.25
CA PRO A 67 16.35 5.59 3.87
C PRO A 67 16.29 4.57 5.04
N PRO A 68 15.93 3.29 4.75
CA PRO A 68 15.49 2.76 3.44
C PRO A 68 14.06 3.24 3.06
N PRO A 69 13.62 3.06 1.81
CA PRO A 69 12.22 3.33 1.44
C PRO A 69 11.26 2.39 2.19
N ALA A 70 10.00 2.81 2.31
CA ALA A 70 8.93 1.92 2.75
C ALA A 70 8.65 0.89 1.63
N LYS A 71 8.35 -0.35 2.01
CA LYS A 71 8.01 -1.45 1.10
C LYS A 71 6.53 -1.76 1.18
N LEU A 72 5.87 -1.93 0.05
CA LEU A 72 4.51 -2.44 -0.07
C LEU A 72 4.54 -3.78 -0.78
N ASP A 73 4.04 -4.81 -0.12
CA ASP A 73 3.74 -6.11 -0.73
C ASP A 73 2.23 -6.20 -0.95
N LEU A 74 1.83 -6.49 -2.18
CA LEU A 74 0.44 -6.59 -2.63
C LEU A 74 0.18 -7.99 -3.15
N SER A 75 -0.97 -8.54 -2.81
CA SER A 75 -1.45 -9.82 -3.34
C SER A 75 -2.93 -9.70 -3.68
N CYS A 76 -3.32 -10.16 -4.86
CA CYS A 76 -4.73 -10.26 -5.25
C CYS A 76 -5.04 -11.70 -5.70
N THR A 77 -6.20 -12.21 -5.29
CA THR A 77 -6.65 -13.56 -5.60
C THR A 77 -8.06 -13.52 -6.20
N LYS A 78 -8.27 -14.26 -7.30
CA LYS A 78 -9.56 -14.46 -7.96
C LYS A 78 -9.65 -15.90 -8.45
N ASP A 79 -10.71 -16.61 -8.07
CA ASP A 79 -11.00 -17.98 -8.52
C ASP A 79 -9.84 -18.99 -8.35
N GLY A 80 -8.98 -18.77 -7.36
CA GLY A 80 -7.81 -19.60 -7.07
C GLY A 80 -6.50 -19.10 -7.71
N ASP A 81 -6.58 -18.24 -8.72
CA ASP A 81 -5.41 -17.56 -9.29
C ASP A 81 -4.97 -16.43 -8.37
N SER A 82 -3.65 -16.31 -8.17
CA SER A 82 -3.07 -15.27 -7.33
C SER A 82 -1.95 -14.53 -8.07
N ALA A 83 -1.96 -13.20 -7.96
CA ALA A 83 -0.93 -12.32 -8.48
C ALA A 83 -0.36 -11.47 -7.34
N THR A 84 0.96 -11.34 -7.30
CA THR A 84 1.65 -10.53 -6.31
C THR A 84 2.51 -9.46 -6.98
N THR A 85 2.67 -8.33 -6.30
CA THR A 85 3.64 -7.31 -6.71
C THR A 85 4.22 -6.62 -5.49
N THR A 86 5.46 -6.17 -5.61
CA THR A 86 6.13 -5.37 -4.59
C THR A 86 6.44 -4.00 -5.18
N THR A 87 6.27 -2.95 -4.38
CA THR A 87 6.67 -1.59 -4.74
C THR A 87 7.22 -0.85 -3.52
N TYR A 88 7.82 0.30 -3.76
CA TYR A 88 8.47 1.11 -2.74
C TYR A 88 8.07 2.57 -2.88
N PHE A 89 8.06 3.30 -1.76
CA PHE A 89 7.94 4.76 -1.76
C PHE A 89 8.79 5.39 -0.67
N ASP A 90 9.21 6.62 -0.90
CA ASP A 90 10.01 7.38 0.06
C ASP A 90 9.12 8.14 1.04
N ILE A 91 9.47 8.06 2.32
CA ILE A 91 8.88 8.89 3.38
C ILE A 91 9.87 9.98 3.71
N ILE A 92 9.45 11.24 3.59
CA ILE A 92 10.27 12.41 3.89
C ILE A 92 9.73 13.19 5.10
N PRO A 93 10.57 13.95 5.82
CA PRO A 93 10.11 14.78 6.93
C PRO A 93 9.03 15.78 6.51
N SER A 94 8.11 16.12 7.43
CA SER A 94 7.06 17.14 7.21
C SER A 94 7.63 18.55 7.09
#